data_AF-A0A1H4Y1N4-F1
#
_entry.id   AF-A0A1H4Y1N4-F1
#
_cell.length_a   1.000
_cell.length_b   1.000
_cell.length_c   1.000
_cell.angle_alpha   90.00
_cell.angle_beta   90.00
_cell.angle_gamma   90.00
#
_symmetry.space_group_name_H-M   'P 1'
#
loop_
_entity.id
_entity.type
_entity.pdbx_description
1 polymer ?
#
loop_
_entity_poly.entity_id
_entity_poly.type
_entity_poly.pdbx_seq_one_letter_code
_entity_poly.pdbx_strand_id
1 'polypeptide(L)'
;MVGVTDAQLKTAETRGRKMLVSEPRASAAHYDLSTGRVVVDLVNGCTYAFPAQLVQDLRGAGHDELAAVEVDGVGFNLHWPALDVDLNVPALVSGIFGTRAFMARELARVAGQATSPAKAAAARQNGAKGGRPRNAARD
;
A
#
# COMPACT_ATOMS: atom_id res chain seq x y z
N MET A 1 -25.72 -24.75 3.93
CA MET A 1 -25.49 -23.35 3.52
C MET A 1 -26.04 -22.48 4.64
N VAL A 2 -25.21 -21.77 5.40
CA VAL A 2 -25.70 -20.86 6.45
C VAL A 2 -26.16 -19.59 5.76
N GLY A 3 -27.46 -19.31 5.79
CA GLY A 3 -28.03 -18.08 5.26
C GLY A 3 -27.68 -16.88 6.14
N VAL A 4 -27.57 -15.70 5.52
CA VAL A 4 -27.42 -14.44 6.25
C VAL A 4 -28.72 -14.15 7.00
N THR A 5 -28.64 -13.85 8.29
CA THR A 5 -29.81 -13.53 9.12
C THR A 5 -30.16 -12.04 9.06
N ASP A 6 -31.41 -11.69 9.33
CA ASP A 6 -31.85 -10.29 9.41
C ASP A 6 -31.04 -9.47 10.42
N ALA A 7 -30.65 -10.09 11.54
CA ALA A 7 -29.79 -9.46 12.54
C ALA A 7 -28.39 -9.14 11.98
N GLN A 8 -27.83 -10.03 11.16
CA GLN A 8 -26.56 -9.79 10.48
C GLN A 8 -26.68 -8.67 9.44
N LEU A 9 -27.77 -8.64 8.66
CA LEU A 9 -28.04 -7.56 7.70
C LEU A 9 -28.13 -6.20 8.39
N LYS A 10 -28.95 -6.08 9.44
CA LYS A 10 -29.11 -4.84 10.20
C LYS A 10 -27.80 -4.34 10.82
N THR A 11 -26.97 -5.27 11.29
CA THR A 11 -25.64 -4.95 11.84
C THR A 11 -24.71 -4.42 10.75
N ALA A 12 -24.69 -5.07 9.58
CA ALA A 12 -23.89 -4.64 8.43
C ALA A 12 -24.31 -3.26 7.92
N GLU A 13 -25.62 -2.99 7.79
CA GLU A 13 -26.14 -1.68 7.41
C GLU A 13 -25.74 -0.57 8.40
N THR A 14 -25.86 -0.86 9.70
CA THR A 14 -25.52 0.12 10.74
C THR A 14 -24.03 0.48 10.70
N ARG A 15 -23.17 -0.53 10.49
CA ARG A 15 -21.75 -0.30 10.25
C ARG A 15 -21.50 0.51 8.98
N GLY A 16 -22.15 0.17 7.87
CA GLY A 16 -22.03 0.88 6.61
C GLY A 16 -22.42 2.36 6.72
N ARG A 17 -23.56 2.65 7.35
CA ARG A 17 -24.01 4.04 7.62
C ARG A 17 -22.99 4.82 8.44
N LYS A 18 -22.39 4.20 9.46
CA LYS A 18 -21.35 4.83 10.26
C LYS A 18 -20.12 5.15 9.40
N MET A 19 -19.67 4.18 8.59
CA MET A 19 -18.51 4.37 7.71
C MET A 19 -18.69 5.53 6.74
N LEU A 20 -19.88 5.70 6.14
CA LEU A 20 -20.14 6.80 5.20
C LEU A 20 -19.88 8.20 5.77
N VAL A 21 -20.02 8.34 7.10
CA VAL A 21 -19.87 9.62 7.82
C VAL A 21 -18.48 9.76 8.43
N SER A 22 -17.87 8.67 8.92
CA SER A 22 -16.63 8.75 9.69
C SER A 22 -15.36 8.46 8.91
N GLU A 23 -15.45 7.70 7.82
CA GLU A 23 -14.28 7.22 7.10
C GLU A 23 -13.91 8.13 5.92
N PRO A 24 -12.61 8.28 5.58
CA PRO A 24 -12.19 8.95 4.37
C PRO A 24 -12.78 8.29 3.12
N ARG A 25 -13.31 9.10 2.21
CA ARG A 25 -13.84 8.66 0.92
C ARG A 25 -13.34 9.55 -0.19
N ALA A 26 -12.95 8.95 -1.30
CA ALA A 26 -12.60 9.64 -2.53
C ALA A 26 -13.85 10.23 -3.20
N SER A 27 -13.77 11.49 -3.60
CA SER A 27 -14.68 12.12 -4.56
C SER A 27 -14.09 12.09 -5.97
N ALA A 28 -12.76 12.16 -6.08
CA ALA A 28 -12.03 12.03 -7.33
C ALA A 28 -10.63 11.45 -7.06
N ALA A 29 -10.03 10.88 -8.10
CA ALA A 29 -8.63 10.47 -8.07
C ALA A 29 -8.00 10.65 -9.45
N HIS A 30 -6.70 10.93 -9.49
CA HIS A 30 -5.92 10.93 -10.71
C HIS A 30 -4.47 10.57 -10.42
N TYR A 31 -3.76 10.11 -11.45
CA TYR A 31 -2.31 9.93 -11.39
C TYR A 31 -1.61 11.18 -11.93
N ASP A 32 -0.76 11.78 -11.11
CA ASP A 32 0.15 12.85 -11.52
C ASP A 32 1.46 12.23 -12.01
N LEU A 33 1.64 12.25 -13.33
CA LEU A 33 2.83 11.73 -14.00
C LEU A 33 4.11 12.46 -13.58
N SER A 34 4.02 13.77 -13.31
CA SER A 34 5.19 14.60 -13.00
C SER A 34 5.82 14.24 -11.66
N THR A 35 4.99 13.85 -10.69
CA THR A 35 5.43 13.48 -9.35
C THR A 35 5.41 11.97 -9.08
N GLY A 36 4.82 11.18 -9.99
CA GLY A 36 4.65 9.74 -9.84
C GLY A 36 3.67 9.37 -8.71
N ARG A 37 2.70 10.25 -8.43
CA ARG A 37 1.76 10.11 -7.30
C ARG A 37 0.35 9.86 -7.77
N VAL A 38 -0.38 9.08 -6.99
CA VAL A 38 -1.84 9.06 -7.04
C VAL A 38 -2.32 10.16 -6.10
N VAL A 39 -3.12 11.06 -6.64
CA VAL A 39 -3.76 12.17 -5.93
C VAL A 39 -5.24 11.81 -5.76
N VAL A 40 -5.73 11.92 -4.53
CA VAL A 40 -7.09 11.58 -4.14
C VAL A 40 -7.72 12.80 -3.50
N ASP A 41 -8.75 13.34 -4.12
CA ASP A 41 -9.61 14.35 -3.50
C ASP A 41 -10.65 13.64 -2.65
N LEU A 42 -10.77 14.04 -1.39
CA LEU A 42 -11.67 13.43 -0.43
C LEU A 42 -12.97 14.24 -0.30
N VAL A 43 -14.06 13.56 0.03
CA VAL A 43 -15.39 14.18 0.21
C VAL A 43 -15.39 15.26 1.31
N ASN A 44 -14.46 15.20 2.26
CA ASN A 44 -14.31 16.21 3.32
C ASN A 44 -13.54 17.47 2.87
N GLY A 45 -13.14 17.57 1.60
CA GLY A 45 -12.40 18.70 1.04
C GLY A 45 -10.89 18.63 1.21
N CYS A 46 -10.35 17.58 1.84
CA CYS A 46 -8.91 17.34 1.88
C CYS A 46 -8.42 16.64 0.62
N THR A 47 -7.18 16.89 0.24
CA THR A 47 -6.48 16.10 -0.78
C THR A 47 -5.39 15.25 -0.13
N TYR A 48 -5.32 13.99 -0.50
CA TYR A 48 -4.28 13.04 -0.08
C TYR A 48 -3.50 12.56 -1.29
N ALA A 49 -2.17 12.59 -1.22
CA ALA A 49 -1.32 12.15 -2.34
C ALA A 49 -0.23 11.19 -1.87
N PHE A 50 -0.13 10.04 -2.53
CA PHE A 50 0.86 9.01 -2.22
C PHE A 50 1.61 8.55 -3.47
N PRO A 51 2.90 8.22 -3.37
CA PRO A 51 3.66 7.69 -4.49
C PRO A 51 3.21 6.25 -4.82
N ALA A 52 2.87 6.00 -6.09
CA ALA A 52 2.34 4.70 -6.53
C ALA A 52 3.31 3.54 -6.22
N GLN A 53 4.61 3.78 -6.33
CA GLN A 53 5.65 2.75 -6.12
C GLN A 53 5.75 2.23 -4.67
N LEU A 54 5.20 2.96 -3.69
CA LEU A 54 5.15 2.48 -2.31
C LEU A 54 4.02 1.47 -2.09
N VAL A 55 3.00 1.48 -2.95
CA VAL A 55 1.89 0.53 -2.88
C VAL A 55 2.33 -0.81 -3.45
N GLN A 56 2.12 -1.87 -2.69
CA GLN A 56 2.48 -3.23 -3.06
C GLN A 56 1.91 -3.61 -4.43
N ASP A 57 0.62 -3.37 -4.63
CA ASP A 57 -0.12 -3.87 -5.78
C ASP A 57 0.01 -2.97 -7.02
N LEU A 58 0.58 -1.77 -6.87
CA LEU A 58 0.88 -0.86 -7.99
C LEU A 58 2.37 -0.88 -8.38
N ARG A 59 3.19 -1.65 -7.66
CA ARG A 59 4.64 -1.62 -7.84
C ARG A 59 5.02 -2.21 -9.20
N GLY A 60 5.62 -1.39 -10.05
CA GLY A 60 6.10 -1.79 -11.37
C GLY A 60 5.06 -1.63 -12.49
N ALA A 61 3.85 -1.15 -12.18
CA ALA A 61 2.86 -0.77 -13.17
C ALA A 61 3.36 0.40 -14.04
N GLY A 62 2.99 0.38 -15.32
CA GLY A 62 3.26 1.45 -16.27
C GLY A 62 2.45 2.71 -15.99
N HIS A 63 2.90 3.84 -16.52
CA HIS A 63 2.22 5.12 -16.32
C HIS A 63 0.79 5.14 -16.87
N ASP A 64 0.56 4.54 -18.03
CA ASP A 64 -0.77 4.47 -18.65
C ASP A 64 -1.73 3.62 -17.82
N GLU A 65 -1.23 2.51 -17.26
CA GLU A 65 -1.99 1.67 -16.35
C GLU A 65 -2.34 2.44 -15.08
N LEU A 66 -1.37 3.15 -14.48
CA LEU A 66 -1.58 3.97 -13.27
C LEU A 66 -2.54 5.14 -13.51
N ALA A 67 -2.54 5.73 -14.71
CA ALA A 67 -3.42 6.83 -15.08
C ALA A 67 -4.88 6.42 -15.21
N ALA A 68 -5.17 5.13 -15.39
CA ALA A 68 -6.51 4.57 -15.47
C ALA A 68 -7.18 4.36 -14.08
N VAL A 69 -6.77 5.14 -13.06
CA VAL A 69 -7.38 5.07 -11.73
C VAL A 69 -8.83 5.53 -11.77
N GLU A 70 -9.72 4.75 -11.17
CA GLU A 70 -11.15 5.04 -11.02
C GLU A 70 -11.54 5.06 -9.54
N VAL A 71 -12.56 5.84 -9.20
CA VAL A 71 -13.15 5.83 -7.85
C VAL A 71 -14.35 4.89 -7.84
N ASP A 72 -14.36 3.90 -6.93
CA ASP A 72 -15.41 2.88 -6.81
C ASP A 72 -15.95 2.78 -5.35
N GLY A 73 -17.01 2.01 -5.16
CA GLY A 73 -17.49 1.59 -3.85
C GLY A 73 -17.92 2.79 -2.99
N VAL A 74 -18.69 3.71 -3.58
CA VAL A 74 -19.14 4.99 -2.98
C VAL A 74 -17.99 5.88 -2.45
N GLY A 75 -16.79 5.71 -3.02
CA GLY A 75 -15.58 6.43 -2.67
C GLY A 75 -14.66 5.69 -1.70
N PHE A 76 -14.98 4.46 -1.31
CA PHE A 76 -14.12 3.68 -0.42
C PHE A 76 -12.97 2.99 -1.15
N ASN A 77 -13.05 2.83 -2.48
CA ASN A 77 -12.05 2.12 -3.25
C ASN A 77 -11.50 2.98 -4.39
N LEU A 78 -10.22 2.79 -4.69
CA LEU A 78 -9.62 3.16 -5.95
C LEU A 78 -9.40 1.88 -6.77
N HIS A 79 -9.86 1.87 -8.01
CA HIS A 79 -9.81 0.72 -8.88
C HIS A 79 -8.89 0.99 -10.08
N TRP A 80 -8.08 0.01 -10.47
CA TRP A 80 -7.29 0.02 -11.70
C TRP A 80 -7.69 -1.16 -12.58
N PRO A 81 -8.53 -0.95 -13.61
CA PRO A 81 -9.10 -2.05 -14.39
C PRO A 81 -8.06 -2.97 -15.04
N ALA A 82 -7.02 -2.40 -15.64
CA ALA A 82 -5.97 -3.18 -16.32
C ALA A 82 -5.10 -4.00 -15.35
N LEU A 83 -4.99 -3.56 -14.10
CA LEU A 83 -4.19 -4.22 -13.06
C LEU A 83 -5.00 -5.24 -12.25
N ASP A 84 -6.35 -5.19 -12.34
CA ASP A 84 -7.27 -5.92 -11.46
C ASP A 84 -6.96 -5.65 -9.97
N VAL A 85 -6.81 -4.37 -9.63
CA VAL A 85 -6.43 -3.91 -8.29
C VAL A 85 -7.49 -2.97 -7.73
N ASP A 86 -7.93 -3.28 -6.50
CA ASP A 86 -8.75 -2.42 -5.66
C ASP A 86 -8.00 -2.03 -4.39
N LEU A 87 -7.89 -0.72 -4.15
CA LEU A 87 -7.25 -0.18 -2.96
C LEU A 87 -8.27 0.54 -2.08
N ASN A 88 -8.31 0.16 -0.80
CA ASN A 88 -9.18 0.80 0.18
C ASN A 88 -8.65 2.19 0.58
N VAL A 89 -9.43 3.24 0.32
CA VAL A 89 -9.10 4.64 0.61
C VAL A 89 -8.81 4.89 2.09
N PRO A 90 -9.65 4.44 3.06
CA PRO A 90 -9.32 4.57 4.49
C PRO A 90 -7.96 3.95 4.88
N ALA A 91 -7.62 2.78 4.31
CA ALA A 91 -6.35 2.11 4.55
C ALA A 91 -5.16 2.93 4.02
N LEU A 92 -5.28 3.47 2.80
CA LEU A 92 -4.25 4.32 2.18
C LEU A 92 -3.99 5.58 3.01
N VAL A 93 -5.06 6.30 3.41
CA VAL A 93 -4.94 7.51 4.24
C VAL A 93 -4.30 7.18 5.60
N SER A 94 -4.52 5.97 6.12
CA SER A 94 -3.91 5.47 7.36
C SER A 94 -2.48 4.94 7.18
N GLY A 95 -1.90 5.05 5.98
CA GLY A 95 -0.53 4.63 5.68
C GLY A 95 -0.35 3.13 5.47
N ILE A 96 -1.42 2.39 5.17
CA ILE A 96 -1.36 0.96 4.83
C ILE A 96 -1.25 0.83 3.32
N PHE A 97 -0.04 0.49 2.84
CA PHE A 97 0.29 0.40 1.41
C PHE A 97 0.43 -1.04 0.89
N GLY A 98 0.05 -2.03 1.69
CA GLY A 98 0.10 -3.43 1.29
C GLY A 98 -0.06 -4.35 2.48
N THR A 99 0.29 -5.62 2.26
CA THR A 99 0.24 -6.64 3.31
C THR A 99 1.21 -6.29 4.45
N ARG A 100 0.90 -6.76 5.67
CA ARG A 100 1.80 -6.61 6.83
C ARG A 100 3.21 -7.13 6.55
N ALA A 101 3.32 -8.29 5.88
CA ALA A 101 4.60 -8.89 5.55
C ALA A 101 5.41 -8.01 4.59
N PHE A 102 4.75 -7.46 3.57
CA PHE A 102 5.38 -6.53 2.63
C PHE A 102 5.88 -5.26 3.34
N MET A 103 5.03 -4.61 4.14
CA MET A 103 5.42 -3.38 4.84
C MET A 103 6.54 -3.62 5.86
N ALA A 104 6.50 -4.74 6.58
CA ALA A 104 7.58 -5.12 7.49
C ALA A 104 8.91 -5.33 6.76
N ARG A 105 8.88 -5.98 5.59
CA ARG A 105 10.06 -6.15 4.74
C ARG A 105 10.59 -4.81 4.22
N GLU A 106 9.71 -3.91 3.80
CA GLU A 106 10.08 -2.58 3.31
C GLU A 106 10.71 -1.72 4.42
N LEU A 107 10.13 -1.74 5.62
CA LEU A 107 10.70 -1.07 6.79
C LEU A 107 12.07 -1.65 7.16
N ALA A 108 12.21 -2.99 7.18
CA ALA A 108 13.48 -3.65 7.43
C ALA A 108 14.53 -3.29 6.37
N ARG A 109 14.14 -3.18 5.09
CA ARG A 109 15.01 -2.74 4.00
C ARG A 109 15.53 -1.33 4.25
N VAL A 110 14.65 -0.38 4.56
CA VAL A 110 15.01 1.02 4.83
C VAL A 110 15.92 1.12 6.06
N ALA A 111 15.55 0.48 7.17
CA ALA A 111 16.39 0.44 8.38
C ALA A 111 17.75 -0.24 8.12
N GLY A 112 17.77 -1.26 7.25
CA GLY A 112 18.97 -1.95 6.79
C GLY A 112 19.91 -1.10 5.93
N GLN A 113 19.42 -0.02 5.31
CA GLN A 113 20.25 0.89 4.48
C GLN A 113 21.04 1.90 5.30
N ALA A 114 20.61 2.22 6.53
CA ALA A 114 21.35 3.14 7.40
C ALA A 114 22.77 2.62 7.66
N THR A 115 23.78 3.42 7.31
CA THR A 115 25.20 3.12 7.56
C THR A 115 25.68 3.90 8.78
N SER A 116 26.32 3.22 9.74
CA SER A 116 26.94 3.87 10.90
C SER A 116 28.34 3.30 11.15
N PRO A 117 29.24 4.04 11.84
CA PRO A 117 30.55 3.52 12.21
C PRO A 117 30.45 2.21 13.01
N ALA A 118 29.49 2.12 13.93
CA ALA A 118 29.21 0.91 14.70
C ALA A 118 28.79 -0.27 13.81
N LYS A 119 27.90 -0.03 12.83
CA LYS A 119 27.47 -1.06 11.87
C LYS A 119 28.61 -1.50 10.95
N ALA A 120 29.46 -0.57 10.52
CA ALA A 120 30.66 -0.89 9.74
C ALA A 120 31.67 -1.71 10.55
N ALA A 121 31.90 -1.36 11.82
CA ALA A 121 32.77 -2.14 12.72
C ALA A 121 32.21 -3.56 12.94
N ALA A 122 30.91 -3.69 13.22
CA ALA A 122 30.24 -4.98 13.36
C ALA A 122 30.31 -5.82 12.07
N ALA A 123 30.12 -5.21 10.90
CA ALA A 123 30.23 -5.90 9.61
C ALA A 123 31.65 -6.43 9.37
N ARG A 124 32.70 -5.67 9.70
CA ARG A 124 34.10 -6.14 9.62
C ARG A 124 34.36 -7.32 10.56
N GLN A 125 33.90 -7.23 11.81
CA GLN A 125 34.02 -8.32 12.79
C GLN A 125 33.29 -9.59 12.30
N ASN A 126 32.09 -9.45 11.74
CA ASN A 126 31.33 -10.57 11.18
C ASN A 126 32.00 -11.15 9.92
N GLY A 127 32.57 -10.30 9.06
CA GLY A 127 33.36 -10.74 7.91
C GLY A 127 34.57 -11.60 8.29
N ALA A 128 35.26 -11.23 9.38
CA ALA A 128 36.39 -12.01 9.91
C ALA A 128 35.99 -13.42 10.41
N LYS A 129 34.71 -13.64 10.73
CA LYS A 129 34.18 -14.94 11.19
C LYS A 129 33.77 -15.89 10.03
N GLY A 130 34.02 -15.52 8.78
CA GLY A 130 33.81 -16.43 7.63
C GLY A 130 33.02 -15.85 6.46
N GLY A 131 32.54 -14.61 6.54
CA GLY A 131 31.88 -13.91 5.44
C GLY A 131 30.67 -14.66 4.83
N ARG A 132 30.19 -14.17 3.68
CA ARG A 132 29.19 -14.90 2.88
C ARG A 132 29.94 -15.98 2.07
N PRO A 133 29.65 -17.27 2.25
CA PRO A 133 30.30 -18.33 1.48
C PRO A 133 30.09 -18.11 -0.03
N ARG A 134 31.13 -18.37 -0.82
CA ARG A 134 31.06 -18.26 -2.29
C ARG A 134 30.14 -19.37 -2.80
N ASN A 135 29.18 -19.04 -3.67
CA ASN A 135 28.40 -20.04 -4.39
C ASN A 135 29.37 -20.90 -5.20
N ALA A 136 29.53 -22.16 -4.81
CA ALA A 136 30.20 -23.15 -5.65
C ALA A 136 29.31 -23.40 -6.87
N ALA A 137 29.87 -23.26 -8.07
CA ALA A 137 29.20 -23.71 -9.29
C ALA A 137 28.85 -25.20 -9.14
N ARG A 138 27.62 -25.56 -9.50
CA ARG A 138 27.19 -26.95 -9.62
C ARG A 138 27.63 -27.45 -10.99
N ASP A 139 28.44 -28.51 -11.01
CA ASP A 139 28.71 -29.35 -12.17
C ASP A 139 27.49 -30.24 -12.50
#